data_AF-A0A0A2M931-F1
#
_entry.id   AF-A0A0A2M931-F1
#
_cell.length_a   1.000
_cell.length_b   1.000
_cell.length_c   1.000
_cell.angle_alpha   90.00
_cell.angle_beta   90.00
_cell.angle_gamma   90.00
#
_symmetry.space_group_name_H-M   'P 1'
#
loop_
_entity.id
_entity.type
_entity.pdbx_description
1 polymer ?
#
loop_
_entity_poly.entity_id
_entity_poly.type
_entity_poly.pdbx_seq_one_letter_code
_entity_poly.pdbx_strand_id
1 'polypeptide(L)'
;TASQTITVNDNIPPVAPPAPADITVACSGLVPAMISLTATDNCNGSITVSGVDSITSGNCASSYTITRIWTFTDGCGNTSSVSQTINVADTSSPVLPQAPADVTVACSADVPAMISLTATDTCAGPITSVGVDTITPGSCPNSYVITRTWTFGDLCGNTSSVSQTITVNDNIAPVAPAAPANVTVSCSAEVPAMISLTANDNCQGEITVQGTDSITPGDCVNSFVVVRTWTFVDACGNTSSVSQTITVDDNVAPVPPSPPVKLEISCSSEVPAMISLTAIDNCSGPITVPGVDSIAPGDCPNSFVITRTWTFTDACGNTAVISQLIEVEDTVAPVVPEAPADVTIACGTEIPAMISLTATDNCQGDITAEGVDTITPGQCVNSYVITRTWTFVDACGNTSSVSQTIN
;
A
#
# COMPACT_ATOMS: atom_id res chain seq x y z
N THR A 1 -82.32 41.02 -110.41
CA THR A 1 -82.31 40.37 -109.08
C THR A 1 -81.36 41.14 -108.19
N ALA A 2 -81.83 41.69 -107.08
CA ALA A 2 -80.95 42.28 -106.07
C ALA A 2 -80.56 41.18 -105.08
N SER A 3 -79.26 40.95 -104.88
CA SER A 3 -78.76 40.09 -103.82
C SER A 3 -78.29 40.96 -102.66
N GLN A 4 -78.72 40.63 -101.44
CA GLN A 4 -78.16 41.17 -100.22
C GLN A 4 -77.15 40.16 -99.67
N THR A 5 -75.92 40.59 -99.45
CA THR A 5 -74.95 39.83 -98.69
C THR A 5 -75.06 40.25 -97.22
N ILE A 6 -75.44 39.32 -96.35
CA ILE A 6 -75.36 39.49 -94.91
C ILE A 6 -74.09 38.77 -94.47
N THR A 7 -73.10 39.52 -94.00
CA THR A 7 -71.89 38.96 -93.39
C THR A 7 -72.14 38.83 -91.89
N VAL A 8 -72.08 37.62 -91.38
CA VAL A 8 -72.05 37.34 -89.94
C VAL A 8 -70.59 37.16 -89.55
N ASN A 9 -70.10 38.00 -88.65
CA ASN A 9 -68.75 37.89 -88.10
C ASN A 9 -68.84 37.77 -86.58
N ASP A 10 -68.14 36.81 -86.02
CA ASP A 10 -68.06 36.65 -84.58
C ASP A 10 -66.85 37.40 -84.02
N ASN A 11 -67.12 38.34 -83.11
CA ASN A 11 -66.13 39.20 -82.47
C ASN A 11 -66.20 39.09 -80.94
N ILE A 12 -67.00 38.16 -80.41
CA ILE A 12 -67.22 38.01 -78.97
C ILE A 12 -66.42 36.79 -78.53
N PRO A 13 -65.47 36.93 -77.59
CA PRO A 13 -64.76 35.77 -77.06
C PRO A 13 -65.67 34.78 -76.33
N PRO A 14 -65.26 33.50 -76.24
CA PRO A 14 -65.93 32.53 -75.39
C PRO A 14 -66.06 33.02 -73.95
N VAL A 15 -67.17 32.69 -73.29
CA VAL A 15 -67.34 32.92 -71.86
C VAL A 15 -66.60 31.82 -71.10
N ALA A 16 -65.46 32.18 -70.51
CA ALA A 16 -64.68 31.28 -69.68
C ALA A 16 -65.46 30.91 -68.38
N PRO A 17 -65.33 29.67 -67.88
CA PRO A 17 -65.89 29.29 -66.60
C PRO A 17 -65.14 29.98 -65.44
N PRO A 18 -65.66 29.95 -64.20
CA PRO A 18 -64.89 30.38 -63.04
C PRO A 18 -63.54 29.65 -62.94
N ALA A 19 -62.49 30.39 -62.57
CA ALA A 19 -61.18 29.80 -62.32
C ALA A 19 -61.24 28.82 -61.14
N PRO A 20 -60.45 27.73 -61.17
CA PRO A 20 -60.18 26.95 -59.97
C PRO A 20 -59.56 27.83 -58.88
N ALA A 21 -59.89 27.57 -57.61
CA ALA A 21 -59.34 28.32 -56.49
C ALA A 21 -57.82 28.12 -56.37
N ASP A 22 -57.11 29.18 -55.95
CA ASP A 22 -55.70 29.10 -55.62
C ASP A 22 -55.47 28.15 -54.44
N ILE A 23 -54.36 27.42 -54.48
CA ILE A 23 -54.02 26.42 -53.46
C ILE A 23 -52.55 26.51 -53.05
N THR A 24 -52.25 25.98 -51.88
CA THR A 24 -50.88 25.74 -51.42
C THR A 24 -50.70 24.26 -51.13
N VAL A 25 -49.59 23.68 -51.59
CA VAL A 25 -49.22 22.29 -51.34
C VAL A 25 -47.80 22.22 -50.78
N ALA A 26 -47.54 21.21 -49.95
CA ALA A 26 -46.25 21.10 -49.25
C ALA A 26 -45.09 20.72 -50.19
N CYS A 27 -45.34 19.82 -51.16
CA CYS A 27 -44.30 19.27 -52.03
C CYS A 27 -44.74 19.23 -53.50
N SER A 28 -43.77 19.11 -54.41
CA SER A 28 -44.00 18.98 -55.85
C SER A 28 -44.89 17.80 -56.22
N GLY A 29 -44.74 16.66 -55.53
CA GLY A 29 -45.57 15.47 -55.72
C GLY A 29 -47.04 15.63 -55.32
N LEU A 30 -47.39 16.72 -54.63
CA LEU A 30 -48.76 17.03 -54.22
C LEU A 30 -49.46 18.04 -55.13
N VAL A 31 -48.75 18.55 -56.16
CA VAL A 31 -49.35 19.45 -57.16
C VAL A 31 -50.43 18.68 -57.95
N PRO A 32 -51.70 19.14 -57.94
CA PRO A 32 -52.74 18.47 -58.70
C PRO A 32 -52.50 18.54 -60.21
N ALA A 33 -52.82 17.44 -60.89
CA ALA A 33 -52.82 17.38 -62.34
C ALA A 33 -53.75 18.46 -62.93
N MET A 34 -53.40 18.96 -64.12
CA MET A 34 -54.22 19.93 -64.84
C MET A 34 -55.57 19.31 -65.21
N ILE A 35 -56.65 19.93 -64.75
CA ILE A 35 -58.01 19.56 -65.13
C ILE A 35 -58.41 20.22 -66.45
N SER A 36 -59.31 19.58 -67.18
CA SER A 36 -59.94 20.18 -68.36
C SER A 36 -61.07 21.11 -67.92
N LEU A 37 -61.17 22.28 -68.56
CA LEU A 37 -62.25 23.25 -68.38
C LEU A 37 -63.01 23.42 -69.70
N THR A 38 -64.29 23.77 -69.61
CA THR A 38 -65.14 24.03 -70.78
C THR A 38 -65.68 25.45 -70.73
N ALA A 39 -65.65 26.16 -71.85
CA ALA A 39 -66.29 27.45 -72.03
C ALA A 39 -67.53 27.31 -72.93
N THR A 40 -68.35 28.35 -72.99
CA THR A 40 -69.51 28.45 -73.89
C THR A 40 -69.40 29.71 -74.73
N ASP A 41 -69.94 29.68 -75.94
CA ASP A 41 -69.94 30.82 -76.86
C ASP A 41 -71.37 31.17 -77.31
N ASN A 42 -71.62 32.42 -77.70
CA ASN A 42 -72.89 32.86 -78.28
C ASN A 42 -73.12 32.34 -79.71
N CYS A 43 -72.08 31.86 -80.37
CA CYS A 43 -72.13 31.23 -81.68
C CYS A 43 -71.91 29.71 -81.57
N ASN A 44 -72.60 28.94 -82.42
CA ASN A 44 -72.42 27.48 -82.45
C ASN A 44 -71.09 27.14 -83.13
N GLY A 45 -70.13 26.61 -82.37
CA GLY A 45 -68.81 26.22 -82.87
C GLY A 45 -68.02 25.42 -81.84
N SER A 46 -66.97 24.74 -82.28
CA SER A 46 -66.04 24.07 -81.36
C SER A 46 -65.13 25.10 -80.71
N ILE A 47 -65.06 25.11 -79.38
CA ILE A 47 -64.07 25.87 -78.63
C ILE A 47 -62.83 25.00 -78.43
N THR A 48 -61.67 25.54 -78.75
CA THR A 48 -60.39 24.92 -78.44
C THR A 48 -59.90 25.43 -77.08
N VAL A 49 -59.38 24.52 -76.24
CA VAL A 49 -58.87 24.86 -74.91
C VAL A 49 -57.41 24.44 -74.83
N SER A 50 -56.55 25.37 -74.44
CA SER A 50 -55.14 25.10 -74.15
C SER A 50 -54.84 25.47 -72.71
N GLY A 51 -54.22 24.55 -71.97
CA GLY A 51 -53.75 24.78 -70.61
C GLY A 51 -52.22 24.82 -70.58
N VAL A 52 -51.65 25.85 -69.96
CA VAL A 52 -50.20 26.03 -69.85
C VAL A 52 -49.82 26.33 -68.40
N ASP A 53 -48.82 25.63 -67.90
CA ASP A 53 -48.19 25.90 -66.61
C ASP A 53 -46.93 26.74 -66.80
N SER A 54 -46.77 27.77 -65.96
CA SER A 54 -45.53 28.54 -65.84
C SER A 54 -45.03 28.45 -64.41
N ILE A 55 -43.73 28.21 -64.22
CA ILE A 55 -43.13 28.00 -62.90
C ILE A 55 -42.23 29.19 -62.56
N THR A 56 -42.40 29.74 -61.37
CA THR A 56 -41.50 30.72 -60.77
C THR A 56 -40.84 30.10 -59.55
N SER A 57 -39.51 29.99 -59.55
CA SER A 57 -38.75 29.45 -58.42
C SER A 57 -38.99 30.26 -57.15
N GLY A 58 -39.12 29.57 -56.02
CA GLY A 58 -39.23 30.16 -54.70
C GLY A 58 -37.87 30.34 -54.02
N ASN A 59 -37.90 30.45 -52.69
CA ASN A 59 -36.75 30.78 -51.85
C ASN A 59 -35.83 29.58 -51.56
N CYS A 60 -36.29 28.36 -51.83
CA CYS A 60 -35.54 27.12 -51.67
C CYS A 60 -35.83 26.12 -52.80
N ALA A 61 -35.00 25.07 -52.90
CA ALA A 61 -35.04 24.10 -54.00
C ALA A 61 -36.38 23.36 -54.13
N SER A 62 -37.12 23.20 -53.03
CA SER A 62 -38.44 22.55 -53.00
C SER A 62 -39.62 23.54 -52.96
N SER A 63 -39.37 24.83 -53.17
CA SER A 63 -40.41 25.86 -53.21
C SER A 63 -40.51 26.55 -54.57
N TYR A 64 -41.72 26.75 -55.07
CA TYR A 64 -42.00 27.46 -56.31
C TYR A 64 -43.49 27.75 -56.44
N THR A 65 -43.86 28.71 -57.28
CA THR A 65 -45.26 29.00 -57.62
C THR A 65 -45.53 28.56 -59.06
N ILE A 66 -46.61 27.82 -59.28
CA ILE A 66 -47.13 27.50 -60.61
C ILE A 66 -48.29 28.47 -60.89
N THR A 67 -48.19 29.21 -61.99
CA THR A 67 -49.34 29.93 -62.57
C THR A 67 -49.85 29.11 -63.75
N ARG A 68 -51.04 28.55 -63.58
CA ARG A 68 -51.73 27.71 -64.56
C ARG A 68 -52.77 28.55 -65.30
N ILE A 69 -52.70 28.62 -66.62
CA ILE A 69 -53.59 29.43 -67.46
C ILE A 69 -54.33 28.53 -68.44
N TRP A 70 -55.65 28.66 -68.49
CA TRP A 70 -56.47 28.08 -69.55
C TRP A 70 -56.89 29.18 -70.52
N THR A 71 -56.62 28.99 -71.80
CA THR A 71 -57.05 29.88 -72.88
C THR A 71 -58.08 29.17 -73.75
N PHE A 72 -59.23 29.80 -73.92
CA PHE A 72 -60.34 29.32 -74.75
C PHE A 72 -60.35 30.13 -76.04
N THR A 73 -60.33 29.46 -77.18
CA THR A 73 -60.35 30.10 -78.50
C THR A 73 -61.51 29.55 -79.32
N ASP A 74 -62.39 30.44 -79.78
CA ASP A 74 -63.49 30.09 -80.68
C ASP A 74 -63.01 29.79 -82.12
N GLY A 75 -63.93 29.48 -83.03
CA GLY A 75 -63.62 29.23 -84.44
C GLY A 75 -63.22 30.46 -85.25
N CYS A 76 -63.43 31.68 -84.72
CA CYS A 76 -63.09 32.96 -85.33
C CYS A 76 -61.78 33.56 -84.79
N GLY A 77 -61.18 32.92 -83.77
CA GLY A 77 -59.93 33.32 -83.15
C GLY A 77 -60.08 34.26 -81.94
N ASN A 78 -61.29 34.52 -81.46
CA ASN A 78 -61.49 35.31 -80.25
C ASN A 78 -61.12 34.47 -79.02
N THR A 79 -60.48 35.10 -78.03
CA THR A 79 -59.93 34.39 -76.87
C THR A 79 -60.35 34.96 -75.52
N SER A 80 -60.55 34.07 -74.56
CA SER A 80 -60.68 34.40 -73.14
C SER A 80 -59.80 33.47 -72.32
N SER A 81 -59.47 33.87 -71.09
CA SER A 81 -58.63 33.05 -70.22
C SER A 81 -59.00 33.16 -68.75
N VAL A 82 -58.64 32.12 -68.01
CA VAL A 82 -58.66 32.10 -66.54
C VAL A 82 -57.37 31.50 -66.03
N SER A 83 -56.98 31.88 -64.81
CA SER A 83 -55.75 31.42 -64.19
C SER A 83 -55.96 30.92 -62.76
N GLN A 84 -55.14 29.95 -62.36
CA GLN A 84 -55.01 29.46 -61.00
C GLN A 84 -53.55 29.58 -60.56
N THR A 85 -53.33 30.01 -59.33
CA THR A 85 -52.02 30.03 -58.67
C THR A 85 -51.89 28.83 -57.73
N ILE A 86 -50.82 28.06 -57.86
CA ILE A 86 -50.49 26.93 -56.97
C ILE A 86 -49.15 27.24 -56.32
N ASN A 87 -49.15 27.49 -55.01
CA ASN A 87 -47.92 27.68 -54.25
C ASN A 87 -47.40 26.34 -53.74
N VAL A 88 -46.16 26.00 -54.06
CA VAL A 88 -45.45 24.86 -53.51
C VAL A 88 -44.44 25.37 -52.52
N ALA A 89 -44.57 25.00 -51.25
CA ALA A 89 -43.67 25.45 -50.20
C ALA A 89 -43.53 24.40 -49.09
N ASP A 90 -42.30 23.94 -48.90
CA ASP A 90 -41.95 23.04 -47.82
C ASP A 90 -41.68 23.83 -46.53
N THR A 91 -42.53 23.58 -45.53
CA THR A 91 -42.46 24.23 -44.21
C THR A 91 -42.36 23.21 -43.08
N SER A 92 -42.26 21.91 -43.40
CA SER A 92 -42.18 20.84 -42.43
C SER A 92 -40.73 20.51 -42.12
N SER A 93 -40.37 20.47 -40.83
CA SER A 93 -39.09 19.90 -40.43
C SER A 93 -39.05 18.39 -40.66
N PRO A 94 -37.86 17.80 -40.90
CA PRO A 94 -37.70 16.35 -41.00
C PRO A 94 -38.23 15.62 -39.77
N VAL A 95 -38.86 14.46 -39.98
CA VAL A 95 -39.33 13.56 -38.91
C VAL A 95 -38.12 12.85 -38.31
N LEU A 96 -37.92 13.04 -37.00
CA LEU A 96 -36.76 12.52 -36.28
C LEU A 96 -36.78 10.99 -36.17
N PRO A 97 -35.61 10.34 -36.31
CA PRO A 97 -35.45 8.95 -35.92
C PRO A 97 -35.46 8.82 -34.38
N GLN A 98 -35.59 7.58 -33.89
CA GLN A 98 -35.33 7.29 -32.49
C GLN A 98 -33.83 7.49 -32.19
N ALA A 99 -33.51 8.30 -31.18
CA ALA A 99 -32.15 8.41 -30.69
C ALA A 99 -31.71 7.13 -29.95
N PRO A 100 -30.40 6.80 -29.98
CA PRO A 100 -29.86 5.82 -29.06
C PRO A 100 -30.18 6.16 -27.60
N ALA A 101 -30.35 5.15 -26.76
CA ALA A 101 -30.56 5.35 -25.33
C ALA A 101 -29.33 5.98 -24.67
N ASP A 102 -29.56 6.76 -23.62
CA ASP A 102 -28.48 7.29 -22.79
C ASP A 102 -27.69 6.15 -22.13
N VAL A 103 -26.38 6.35 -21.96
CA VAL A 103 -25.48 5.33 -21.40
C VAL A 103 -24.53 5.92 -20.38
N THR A 104 -24.12 5.11 -19.42
CA THR A 104 -23.05 5.43 -18.47
C THR A 104 -21.93 4.42 -18.63
N VAL A 105 -20.70 4.90 -18.75
CA VAL A 105 -19.49 4.08 -18.89
C VAL A 105 -18.43 4.55 -17.89
N ALA A 106 -17.53 3.65 -17.48
CA ALA A 106 -16.48 3.99 -16.54
C ALA A 106 -15.37 4.80 -17.23
N CYS A 107 -14.91 4.36 -18.40
CA CYS A 107 -13.74 4.92 -19.07
C CYS A 107 -14.06 5.57 -20.41
N SER A 108 -13.14 6.46 -20.84
CA SER A 108 -13.19 7.11 -22.15
C SER A 108 -13.13 6.12 -23.32
N ALA A 109 -12.44 4.99 -23.13
CA ALA A 109 -12.33 3.92 -24.12
C ALA A 109 -13.65 3.19 -24.36
N ASP A 110 -14.58 3.24 -23.41
CA ASP A 110 -15.88 2.57 -23.49
C ASP A 110 -16.97 3.45 -24.11
N VAL A 111 -16.64 4.70 -24.45
CA VAL A 111 -17.57 5.62 -25.11
C VAL A 111 -18.01 5.02 -26.46
N PRO A 112 -19.32 4.85 -26.71
CA PRO A 112 -19.79 4.30 -27.98
C PRO A 112 -19.31 5.10 -29.18
N ALA A 113 -18.85 4.39 -30.21
CA ALA A 113 -18.41 4.98 -31.47
C ALA A 113 -19.49 5.91 -32.06
N MET A 114 -19.03 6.95 -32.76
CA MET A 114 -19.91 7.89 -33.43
C MET A 114 -20.68 7.20 -34.56
N ILE A 115 -22.00 7.42 -34.60
CA ILE A 115 -22.90 6.86 -35.61
C ILE A 115 -23.61 7.98 -36.38
N SER A 116 -24.09 7.63 -37.57
CA SER A 116 -25.04 8.45 -38.32
C SER A 116 -26.47 7.97 -38.05
N LEU A 117 -27.40 8.90 -38.04
CA LEU A 117 -28.84 8.62 -38.01
C LEU A 117 -29.48 9.14 -39.29
N THR A 118 -30.67 8.65 -39.62
CA THR A 118 -31.43 9.07 -40.80
C THR A 118 -32.83 9.51 -40.40
N ALA A 119 -33.14 10.78 -40.61
CA ALA A 119 -34.49 11.34 -40.55
C ALA A 119 -35.18 11.19 -41.92
N THR A 120 -36.49 11.34 -41.95
CA THR A 120 -37.26 11.35 -43.21
C THR A 120 -38.05 12.64 -43.31
N ASP A 121 -37.95 13.31 -44.44
CA ASP A 121 -38.79 14.44 -44.79
C ASP A 121 -39.74 14.09 -45.94
N THR A 122 -40.92 14.73 -45.95
CA THR A 122 -41.97 14.44 -46.94
C THR A 122 -41.59 14.91 -48.34
N CYS A 123 -40.84 16.00 -48.46
CA CYS A 123 -40.45 16.59 -49.73
C CYS A 123 -39.01 16.23 -50.13
N ALA A 124 -38.08 16.14 -49.18
CA ALA A 124 -36.66 15.85 -49.41
C ALA A 124 -36.31 14.35 -49.29
N GLY A 125 -37.19 13.52 -48.70
CA GLY A 125 -36.91 12.10 -48.50
C GLY A 125 -35.93 11.84 -47.34
N PRO A 126 -35.08 10.80 -47.42
CA PRO A 126 -34.16 10.46 -46.33
C PRO A 126 -33.01 11.46 -46.19
N ILE A 127 -32.78 11.94 -44.97
CA ILE A 127 -31.72 12.89 -44.61
C ILE A 127 -30.84 12.24 -43.56
N THR A 128 -29.55 12.02 -43.89
CA THR A 128 -28.58 11.41 -42.98
C THR A 128 -27.72 12.49 -42.33
N SER A 129 -27.53 12.39 -41.02
CA SER A 129 -26.69 13.31 -40.24
C SER A 129 -25.72 12.52 -39.37
N VAL A 130 -24.49 13.01 -39.24
CA VAL A 130 -23.47 12.49 -38.31
C VAL A 130 -23.62 13.23 -36.99
N GLY A 131 -23.50 12.52 -35.87
CA GLY A 131 -23.59 13.14 -34.55
C GLY A 131 -22.46 14.14 -34.31
N VAL A 132 -22.73 15.16 -33.50
CA VAL A 132 -21.73 16.12 -33.01
C VAL A 132 -21.69 16.04 -31.50
N ASP A 133 -20.50 15.84 -30.95
CA ASP A 133 -20.27 15.69 -29.52
C ASP A 133 -19.92 17.05 -28.88
N THR A 134 -20.59 17.36 -27.78
CA THR A 134 -20.17 18.43 -26.85
C THR A 134 -19.86 17.81 -25.50
N ILE A 135 -18.74 18.22 -24.89
CA ILE A 135 -18.24 17.64 -23.63
C ILE A 135 -18.40 18.65 -22.51
N THR A 136 -19.05 18.22 -21.42
CA THR A 136 -19.11 18.95 -20.15
C THR A 136 -18.23 18.24 -19.14
N PRO A 137 -17.15 18.87 -18.63
CA PRO A 137 -16.29 18.28 -17.60
C PRO A 137 -17.07 17.94 -16.32
N GLY A 138 -16.72 16.82 -15.69
CA GLY A 138 -17.25 16.38 -14.40
C GLY A 138 -16.34 16.79 -13.23
N SER A 139 -16.43 16.04 -12.12
CA SER A 139 -15.72 16.34 -10.87
C SER A 139 -14.25 15.90 -10.85
N CYS A 140 -13.82 15.08 -11.80
CA CYS A 140 -12.47 14.55 -11.88
C CYS A 140 -12.03 14.35 -13.35
N PRO A 141 -10.73 14.15 -13.63
CA PRO A 141 -10.21 14.02 -14.99
C PRO A 141 -10.88 12.92 -15.84
N ASN A 142 -11.30 11.81 -15.23
CA ASN A 142 -11.99 10.71 -15.90
C ASN A 142 -13.53 10.75 -15.71
N SER A 143 -14.10 11.91 -15.37
CA SER A 143 -15.55 12.11 -15.29
C SER A 143 -15.98 13.28 -16.15
N TYR A 144 -16.92 13.04 -17.07
CA TYR A 144 -17.49 14.05 -17.96
C TYR A 144 -18.77 13.53 -18.65
N VAL A 145 -19.58 14.44 -19.16
CA VAL A 145 -20.80 14.11 -19.93
C VAL A 145 -20.62 14.54 -21.37
N ILE A 146 -20.80 13.60 -22.31
CA ILE A 146 -20.90 13.89 -23.73
C ILE A 146 -22.38 14.02 -24.09
N THR A 147 -22.77 15.15 -24.70
CA THR A 147 -24.06 15.29 -25.37
C THR A 147 -23.83 15.14 -26.87
N ARG A 148 -24.27 14.03 -27.45
CA ARG A 148 -24.19 13.76 -28.88
C ARG A 148 -25.47 14.21 -29.56
N THR A 149 -25.37 15.15 -30.50
CA THR A 149 -26.54 15.75 -31.18
C THR A 149 -26.51 15.44 -32.67
N TRP A 150 -27.62 14.96 -33.22
CA TRP A 150 -27.84 14.84 -34.65
C TRP A 150 -28.80 15.94 -35.09
N THR A 151 -28.40 16.73 -36.08
CA THR A 151 -29.22 17.80 -36.67
C THR A 151 -29.50 17.48 -38.13
N PHE A 152 -30.77 17.45 -38.49
CA PHE A 152 -31.24 17.17 -39.84
C PHE A 152 -31.81 18.46 -40.43
N GLY A 153 -31.34 18.82 -41.61
CA GLY A 153 -31.86 19.96 -42.37
C GLY A 153 -32.33 19.48 -43.74
N ASP A 154 -33.52 19.92 -44.14
CA ASP A 154 -34.01 19.72 -45.50
C ASP A 154 -33.43 20.78 -46.47
N LEU A 155 -33.89 20.73 -47.72
CA LEU A 155 -33.45 21.65 -48.77
C LEU A 155 -34.05 23.07 -48.66
N CYS A 156 -35.00 23.27 -47.75
CA CYS A 156 -35.66 24.54 -47.45
C CYS A 156 -35.21 25.17 -46.13
N GLY A 157 -34.27 24.53 -45.43
CA GLY A 157 -33.71 25.01 -44.17
C GLY A 157 -34.57 24.70 -42.96
N ASN A 158 -35.63 23.89 -43.09
CA ASN A 158 -36.34 23.40 -41.91
C ASN A 158 -35.46 22.36 -41.23
N THR A 159 -35.34 22.48 -39.91
CA THR A 159 -34.43 21.64 -39.12
C THR A 159 -35.15 20.97 -37.96
N SER A 160 -34.63 19.80 -37.58
CA SER A 160 -34.97 19.10 -36.35
C SER A 160 -33.71 18.45 -35.78
N SER A 161 -33.65 18.29 -34.47
CA SER A 161 -32.51 17.67 -33.79
C SER A 161 -32.95 16.67 -32.73
N VAL A 162 -32.13 15.64 -32.54
CA VAL A 162 -32.26 14.67 -31.44
C VAL A 162 -30.89 14.46 -30.79
N SER A 163 -30.86 14.11 -29.50
CA SER A 163 -29.61 13.91 -28.77
C SER A 163 -29.58 12.63 -27.94
N GLN A 164 -28.37 12.19 -27.62
CA GLN A 164 -28.04 11.13 -26.67
C GLN A 164 -27.10 11.70 -25.61
N THR A 165 -27.32 11.35 -24.35
CA THR A 165 -26.42 11.65 -23.23
C THR A 165 -25.54 10.44 -22.93
N ILE A 166 -24.22 10.63 -22.93
CA ILE A 166 -23.24 9.62 -22.55
C ILE A 166 -22.49 10.15 -21.33
N THR A 167 -22.67 9.51 -20.18
CA THR A 167 -21.94 9.85 -18.96
C THR A 167 -20.71 8.97 -18.84
N VAL A 168 -19.52 9.58 -18.81
CA VAL A 168 -18.28 8.91 -18.43
C VAL A 168 -18.03 9.25 -16.97
N ASN A 169 -17.96 8.23 -16.11
CA ASN A 169 -17.72 8.44 -14.69
C ASN A 169 -16.99 7.26 -14.08
N ASP A 170 -15.72 7.47 -13.77
CA ASP A 170 -14.88 6.47 -13.13
C ASP A 170 -15.16 6.37 -11.62
N ASN A 171 -15.76 5.27 -11.20
CA ASN A 171 -16.13 4.98 -9.82
C ASN A 171 -15.53 3.65 -9.33
N ILE A 172 -14.57 3.11 -10.06
CA ILE A 172 -13.94 1.82 -9.76
C ILE A 172 -12.58 2.14 -9.17
N ALA A 173 -12.28 1.57 -8.00
CA ALA A 173 -10.97 1.73 -7.39
C ALA A 173 -9.90 0.89 -8.12
N PRO A 174 -8.63 1.33 -8.09
CA PRO A 174 -7.52 0.54 -8.60
C PRO A 174 -7.47 -0.84 -7.96
N VAL A 175 -7.12 -1.87 -8.73
CA VAL A 175 -6.92 -3.22 -8.20
C VAL A 175 -5.53 -3.32 -7.58
N ALA A 176 -5.48 -3.29 -6.24
CA ALA A 176 -4.23 -3.43 -5.50
C ALA A 176 -3.61 -4.83 -5.71
N PRO A 177 -2.27 -4.94 -5.81
CA PRO A 177 -1.60 -6.22 -5.90
C PRO A 177 -1.63 -6.94 -4.54
N ALA A 178 -1.21 -8.20 -4.51
CA ALA A 178 -1.00 -8.89 -3.24
C ALA A 178 0.07 -8.17 -2.39
N ALA A 179 -0.21 -8.01 -1.09
CA ALA A 179 0.77 -7.50 -0.15
C ALA A 179 1.95 -8.48 -0.02
N PRO A 180 3.17 -7.99 0.29
CA PRO A 180 4.22 -8.85 0.82
C PRO A 180 3.74 -9.61 2.07
N ALA A 181 4.23 -10.82 2.27
CA ALA A 181 3.90 -11.61 3.45
C ALA A 181 4.36 -10.92 4.74
N ASN A 182 3.61 -11.12 5.82
CA ASN A 182 4.02 -10.68 7.14
C ASN A 182 5.32 -11.38 7.57
N VAL A 183 6.16 -10.68 8.32
CA VAL A 183 7.46 -11.21 8.77
C VAL A 183 7.71 -10.87 10.23
N THR A 184 8.47 -11.73 10.90
CA THR A 184 9.01 -11.49 12.24
C THR A 184 10.53 -11.49 12.14
N VAL A 185 11.18 -10.48 12.71
CA VAL A 185 12.63 -10.31 12.74
C VAL A 185 13.08 -10.02 14.17
N SER A 186 14.33 -10.32 14.51
CA SER A 186 14.81 -10.15 15.88
C SER A 186 15.19 -8.69 16.14
N CYS A 187 15.86 -8.05 15.16
CA CYS A 187 16.42 -6.72 15.34
C CYS A 187 15.82 -5.68 14.38
N SER A 188 15.82 -4.42 14.80
CA SER A 188 15.39 -3.28 13.97
C SER A 188 16.15 -3.14 12.65
N ALA A 189 17.43 -3.54 12.62
CA ALA A 189 18.26 -3.53 11.43
C ALA A 189 17.83 -4.57 10.37
N GLU A 190 17.03 -5.56 10.76
CA GLU A 190 16.54 -6.63 9.87
C GLU A 190 15.17 -6.28 9.26
N VAL A 191 14.56 -5.15 9.65
CA VAL A 191 13.31 -4.67 9.05
C VAL A 191 13.51 -4.51 7.53
N PRO A 192 12.70 -5.18 6.68
CA PRO A 192 12.86 -5.09 5.24
C PRO A 192 12.77 -3.66 4.73
N ALA A 193 13.65 -3.32 3.78
CA ALA A 193 13.65 -2.02 3.13
C ALA A 193 12.27 -1.70 2.52
N MET A 194 11.93 -0.41 2.52
CA MET A 194 10.67 0.06 1.94
C MET A 194 10.65 -0.18 0.44
N ILE A 195 9.56 -0.77 -0.04
CA ILE A 195 9.35 -1.05 -1.47
C ILE A 195 8.15 -0.26 -2.00
N SER A 196 8.11 -0.09 -3.32
CA SER A 196 6.92 0.36 -4.04
C SER A 196 6.12 -0.84 -4.53
N LEU A 197 4.80 -0.67 -4.57
CA LEU A 197 3.88 -1.61 -5.22
C LEU A 197 3.13 -0.89 -6.34
N THR A 198 2.63 -1.66 -7.30
CA THR A 198 1.89 -1.15 -8.47
C THR A 198 0.50 -1.80 -8.52
N ALA A 199 -0.53 -0.98 -8.54
CA ALA A 199 -1.91 -1.37 -8.82
C ALA A 199 -2.28 -1.07 -10.27
N ASN A 200 -3.30 -1.73 -10.80
CA ASN A 200 -3.86 -1.44 -12.12
C ASN A 200 -5.29 -0.91 -11.98
N ASP A 201 -5.54 0.22 -12.62
CA ASP A 201 -6.84 0.85 -12.73
C ASP A 201 -7.43 0.65 -14.13
N ASN A 202 -8.76 0.55 -14.23
CA ASN A 202 -9.46 0.34 -15.50
C ASN A 202 -9.36 1.53 -16.46
N CYS A 203 -9.25 2.75 -15.95
CA CYS A 203 -9.22 3.97 -16.79
C CYS A 203 -7.84 4.63 -16.83
N GLN A 204 -7.10 4.63 -15.71
CA GLN A 204 -5.79 5.26 -15.58
C GLN A 204 -4.63 4.31 -15.91
N GLY A 205 -4.82 2.99 -15.82
CA GLY A 205 -3.74 2.02 -15.97
C GLY A 205 -2.90 1.87 -14.70
N GLU A 206 -1.58 1.81 -14.83
CA GLU A 206 -0.69 1.50 -13.70
C GLU A 206 -0.53 2.69 -12.71
N ILE A 207 -0.65 2.40 -11.42
CA ILE A 207 -0.47 3.33 -10.31
C ILE A 207 0.58 2.76 -9.36
N THR A 208 1.74 3.39 -9.28
CA THR A 208 2.85 2.94 -8.41
C THR A 208 2.98 3.87 -7.21
N VAL A 209 2.97 3.31 -6.00
CA VAL A 209 3.10 4.05 -4.74
C VAL A 209 4.15 3.42 -3.84
N GLN A 210 4.83 4.25 -3.05
CA GLN A 210 5.70 3.80 -1.97
C GLN A 210 4.85 3.48 -0.72
N GLY A 211 5.26 2.47 0.06
CA GLY A 211 4.60 2.16 1.32
C GLY A 211 4.77 3.29 2.35
N THR A 212 3.87 3.35 3.33
CA THR A 212 3.99 4.23 4.51
C THR A 212 3.98 3.37 5.77
N ASP A 213 4.92 3.62 6.67
CA ASP A 213 5.08 2.86 7.91
C ASP A 213 4.38 3.54 9.08
N SER A 214 3.65 2.76 9.86
CA SER A 214 3.15 3.12 11.19
C SER A 214 3.77 2.18 12.22
N ILE A 215 4.43 2.75 13.25
CA ILE A 215 5.18 1.98 14.25
C ILE A 215 4.44 2.02 15.58
N THR A 216 4.19 0.84 16.14
CA THR A 216 3.65 0.68 17.49
C THR A 216 4.73 0.04 18.38
N PRO A 217 5.16 0.70 19.47
CA PRO A 217 6.11 0.11 20.42
C PRO A 217 5.60 -1.22 21.00
N GLY A 218 6.50 -2.17 21.22
CA GLY A 218 6.21 -3.44 21.88
C GLY A 218 6.49 -3.40 23.39
N ASP A 219 6.65 -4.58 23.98
CA ASP A 219 6.79 -4.78 25.43
C ASP A 219 8.20 -4.43 25.97
N CYS A 220 9.21 -4.41 25.10
CA CYS A 220 10.58 -4.01 25.41
C CYS A 220 11.16 -2.98 24.43
N VAL A 221 12.30 -2.39 24.82
CA VAL A 221 12.96 -1.27 24.10
C VAL A 221 13.27 -1.61 22.63
N ASN A 222 13.63 -2.85 22.33
CA ASN A 222 13.97 -3.29 20.97
C ASN A 222 12.80 -3.98 20.23
N SER A 223 11.62 -4.07 20.85
CA SER A 223 10.44 -4.65 20.22
C SER A 223 9.47 -3.60 19.72
N PHE A 224 8.92 -3.80 18.53
CA PHE A 224 7.86 -2.97 17.95
C PHE A 224 7.21 -3.66 16.76
N VAL A 225 6.00 -3.22 16.40
CA VAL A 225 5.29 -3.68 15.21
C VAL A 225 5.24 -2.53 14.21
N VAL A 226 5.68 -2.79 12.98
CA VAL A 226 5.52 -1.90 11.84
C VAL A 226 4.35 -2.40 10.99
N VAL A 227 3.35 -1.55 10.78
CA VAL A 227 2.31 -1.76 9.76
C VAL A 227 2.66 -0.89 8.56
N ARG A 228 3.11 -1.53 7.49
CA ARG A 228 3.42 -0.87 6.22
C ARG A 228 2.21 -0.93 5.32
N THR A 229 1.70 0.22 4.89
CA THR A 229 0.48 0.35 4.06
C THR A 229 0.80 0.97 2.71
N TRP A 230 0.27 0.39 1.64
CA TRP A 230 0.27 0.98 0.30
C TRP A 230 -1.16 1.38 -0.04
N THR A 231 -1.37 2.66 -0.31
CA THR A 231 -2.67 3.22 -0.69
C THR A 231 -2.61 3.73 -2.11
N PHE A 232 -3.41 3.15 -2.99
CA PHE A 232 -3.53 3.53 -4.39
C PHE A 232 -4.75 4.41 -4.56
N VAL A 233 -4.58 5.53 -5.28
CA VAL A 233 -5.62 6.52 -5.54
C VAL A 233 -5.59 6.84 -7.03
N ASP A 234 -6.71 6.64 -7.73
CA ASP A 234 -6.83 7.04 -9.12
C ASP A 234 -7.10 8.55 -9.29
N ALA A 235 -7.22 9.00 -10.53
CA ALA A 235 -7.49 10.39 -10.87
C ALA A 235 -8.85 10.90 -10.37
N CYS A 236 -9.80 10.01 -10.10
CA CYS A 236 -11.12 10.32 -9.58
C CYS A 236 -11.24 10.19 -8.06
N GLY A 237 -10.15 9.81 -7.39
CA GLY A 237 -10.10 9.66 -5.94
C GLY A 237 -10.66 8.33 -5.44
N ASN A 238 -10.92 7.34 -6.31
CA ASN A 238 -11.25 6.00 -5.85
C ASN A 238 -9.99 5.34 -5.28
N THR A 239 -10.15 4.63 -4.16
CA THR A 239 -9.01 4.15 -3.37
C THR A 239 -9.06 2.66 -3.10
N SER A 240 -7.89 2.04 -3.09
CA SER A 240 -7.66 0.70 -2.57
C SER A 240 -6.37 0.67 -1.77
N SER A 241 -6.24 -0.30 -0.86
CA SER A 241 -5.04 -0.42 -0.05
C SER A 241 -4.72 -1.86 0.32
N VAL A 242 -3.45 -2.12 0.56
CA VAL A 242 -2.95 -3.37 1.14
C VAL A 242 -1.90 -3.06 2.19
N SER A 243 -1.69 -3.99 3.13
CA SER A 243 -0.73 -3.81 4.21
C SER A 243 0.08 -5.06 4.49
N GLN A 244 1.28 -4.84 5.03
CA GLN A 244 2.19 -5.85 5.56
C GLN A 244 2.44 -5.53 7.04
N THR A 245 2.39 -6.56 7.89
CA THR A 245 2.81 -6.47 9.29
C THR A 245 4.23 -7.02 9.44
N ILE A 246 5.11 -6.22 10.02
CA ILE A 246 6.49 -6.58 10.36
C ILE A 246 6.60 -6.51 11.88
N THR A 247 6.85 -7.63 12.53
CA THR A 247 7.07 -7.70 13.98
C THR A 247 8.56 -7.74 14.25
N VAL A 248 9.05 -6.80 15.05
CA VAL A 248 10.40 -6.82 15.60
C VAL A 248 10.29 -7.26 17.05
N ASP A 249 10.90 -8.40 17.38
CA ASP A 249 10.80 -9.02 18.71
C ASP A 249 12.09 -9.78 19.04
N ASP A 250 12.82 -9.29 20.04
CA ASP A 250 14.11 -9.85 20.43
C ASP A 250 13.94 -10.90 21.52
N ASN A 251 14.03 -12.17 21.12
CA ASN A 251 13.89 -13.34 21.98
C ASN A 251 15.21 -14.11 22.15
N VAL A 252 16.33 -13.51 21.77
CA VAL A 252 17.64 -14.16 21.78
C VAL A 252 18.41 -13.66 22.99
N ALA A 253 18.90 -14.59 23.82
CA ALA A 253 19.73 -14.20 24.96
C ALA A 253 21.14 -13.79 24.52
N PRO A 254 21.81 -12.89 25.28
CA PRO A 254 23.20 -12.52 25.03
C PRO A 254 24.12 -13.74 25.01
N VAL A 255 25.16 -13.70 24.17
CA VAL A 255 26.19 -14.75 24.14
C VAL A 255 27.33 -14.37 25.11
N PRO A 256 27.49 -15.09 26.23
CA PRO A 256 28.55 -14.80 27.20
C PRO A 256 29.92 -15.23 26.68
N PRO A 257 31.02 -14.69 27.24
CA PRO A 257 32.36 -15.19 26.97
C PRO A 257 32.55 -16.57 27.62
N SER A 258 33.68 -17.23 27.35
CA SER A 258 34.04 -18.45 28.08
C SER A 258 34.15 -18.17 29.58
N PRO A 259 33.60 -19.04 30.45
CA PRO A 259 33.67 -18.83 31.88
C PRO A 259 35.13 -18.87 32.35
N PRO A 260 35.53 -18.02 33.33
CA PRO A 260 36.81 -18.15 33.97
C PRO A 260 36.99 -19.55 34.59
N VAL A 261 38.21 -20.06 34.56
CA VAL A 261 38.54 -21.38 35.13
C VAL A 261 38.35 -21.38 36.65
N LYS A 262 38.08 -22.57 37.21
CA LYS A 262 38.12 -22.80 38.66
C LYS A 262 39.47 -22.39 39.22
N LEU A 263 39.47 -21.74 40.39
CA LEU A 263 40.69 -21.41 41.14
C LEU A 263 40.69 -22.16 42.47
N GLU A 264 41.88 -22.64 42.84
CA GLU A 264 42.18 -23.23 44.15
C GLU A 264 43.32 -22.40 44.72
N ILE A 265 43.09 -21.76 45.87
CA ILE A 265 44.02 -20.85 46.53
C ILE A 265 44.11 -21.17 48.02
N SER A 266 45.22 -20.81 48.65
CA SER A 266 45.46 -21.22 50.03
C SER A 266 44.85 -20.24 51.02
N CYS A 267 45.00 -18.93 50.77
CA CYS A 267 44.58 -17.91 51.73
C CYS A 267 43.50 -16.98 51.19
N SER A 268 42.66 -16.47 52.10
CA SER A 268 41.61 -15.49 51.76
C SER A 268 42.16 -14.19 51.13
N SER A 269 43.40 -13.81 51.43
CA SER A 269 44.09 -12.67 50.82
C SER A 269 44.45 -12.87 49.34
N GLU A 270 44.43 -14.11 48.85
CA GLU A 270 44.74 -14.45 47.47
C GLU A 270 43.50 -14.43 46.56
N VAL A 271 42.31 -14.22 47.14
CA VAL A 271 41.05 -14.12 46.38
C VAL A 271 41.18 -12.97 45.38
N PRO A 272 41.08 -13.24 44.06
CA PRO A 272 41.21 -12.20 43.06
C PRO A 272 40.11 -11.14 43.18
N ALA A 273 40.48 -9.90 42.91
CA ALA A 273 39.54 -8.79 42.80
C ALA A 273 38.40 -9.12 41.82
N MET A 274 37.24 -8.54 42.08
CA MET A 274 36.07 -8.71 41.22
C MET A 274 36.34 -8.14 39.82
N ILE A 275 36.02 -8.94 38.80
CA ILE A 275 36.14 -8.55 37.40
C ILE A 275 34.75 -8.40 36.77
N SER A 276 34.67 -7.55 35.75
CA SER A 276 33.53 -7.50 34.84
C SER A 276 33.80 -8.35 33.61
N LEU A 277 32.76 -9.01 33.12
CA LEU A 277 32.77 -9.73 31.85
C LEU A 277 31.82 -9.07 30.86
N THR A 278 32.01 -9.33 29.57
CA THR A 278 31.21 -8.76 28.49
C THR A 278 30.60 -9.87 27.63
N ALA A 279 29.27 -9.94 27.55
CA ALA A 279 28.53 -10.73 26.57
C ALA A 279 28.18 -9.87 25.35
N ILE A 280 27.94 -10.50 24.20
CA ILE A 280 27.47 -9.82 22.98
C ILE A 280 26.07 -10.31 22.64
N ASP A 281 25.14 -9.37 22.50
CA ASP A 281 23.78 -9.60 22.06
C ASP A 281 23.59 -9.19 20.59
N ASN A 282 22.68 -9.85 19.87
CA ASN A 282 22.41 -9.59 18.45
C ASN A 282 21.79 -8.21 18.19
N CYS A 283 20.96 -7.70 19.11
CA CYS A 283 20.29 -6.41 18.93
C CYS A 283 20.83 -5.31 19.86
N SER A 284 21.14 -5.66 21.11
CA SER A 284 21.61 -4.75 22.16
C SER A 284 23.13 -4.52 22.11
N GLY A 285 23.88 -5.36 21.40
CA GLY A 285 25.34 -5.27 21.30
C GLY A 285 26.04 -5.69 22.59
N PRO A 286 27.18 -5.07 22.97
CA PRO A 286 27.97 -5.50 24.13
C PRO A 286 27.32 -5.15 25.47
N ILE A 287 27.19 -6.15 26.34
CA ILE A 287 26.62 -6.05 27.70
C ILE A 287 27.72 -6.40 28.71
N THR A 288 28.14 -5.42 29.53
CA THR A 288 29.20 -5.60 30.52
C THR A 288 28.65 -5.54 31.93
N VAL A 289 28.88 -6.58 32.73
CA VAL A 289 28.37 -6.68 34.11
C VAL A 289 29.49 -7.10 35.08
N PRO A 290 29.50 -6.57 36.32
CA PRO A 290 30.38 -7.10 37.37
C PRO A 290 29.90 -8.47 37.83
N GLY A 291 30.80 -9.29 38.37
CA GLY A 291 30.43 -10.54 39.03
C GLY A 291 29.68 -10.31 40.34
N VAL A 292 28.96 -11.31 40.81
CA VAL A 292 28.33 -11.33 42.13
C VAL A 292 28.79 -12.58 42.87
N ASP A 293 29.34 -12.38 44.07
CA ASP A 293 29.91 -13.46 44.88
C ASP A 293 28.88 -14.02 45.86
N SER A 294 28.80 -15.35 45.91
CA SER A 294 28.12 -16.09 46.98
C SER A 294 29.15 -16.97 47.68
N ILE A 295 29.20 -16.91 49.01
CA ILE A 295 30.22 -17.59 49.83
C ILE A 295 29.58 -18.71 50.64
N ALA A 296 30.11 -19.92 50.51
CA ALA A 296 29.77 -21.05 51.36
C ALA A 296 30.98 -21.40 52.26
N PRO A 297 30.79 -21.65 53.56
CA PRO A 297 31.88 -22.08 54.44
C PRO A 297 32.43 -23.44 53.99
N GLY A 298 33.75 -23.63 54.13
CA GLY A 298 34.45 -24.88 53.85
C GLY A 298 34.58 -25.78 55.08
N ASP A 299 35.42 -26.80 54.98
CA ASP A 299 35.55 -27.87 55.98
C ASP A 299 36.43 -27.51 57.19
N CYS A 300 37.26 -26.47 57.09
CA CYS A 300 38.06 -25.93 58.19
C CYS A 300 37.83 -24.42 58.45
N PRO A 301 38.16 -23.90 59.65
CA PRO A 301 38.16 -22.47 59.91
C PRO A 301 38.97 -21.70 58.86
N ASN A 302 38.40 -20.59 58.37
CA ASN A 302 38.93 -19.74 57.29
C ASN A 302 38.98 -20.37 55.89
N SER A 303 38.53 -21.61 55.71
CA SER A 303 38.22 -22.16 54.37
C SER A 303 36.81 -21.81 53.93
N PHE A 304 36.63 -21.57 52.63
CA PHE A 304 35.34 -21.27 52.02
C PHE A 304 35.40 -21.41 50.50
N VAL A 305 34.22 -21.54 49.90
CA VAL A 305 34.05 -21.61 48.45
C VAL A 305 33.27 -20.38 47.99
N ILE A 306 33.82 -19.63 47.04
CA ILE A 306 33.13 -18.53 46.38
C ILE A 306 32.57 -19.04 45.04
N THR A 307 31.26 -18.91 44.85
CA THR A 307 30.61 -18.98 43.54
C THR A 307 30.42 -17.56 43.02
N ARG A 308 31.24 -17.15 42.07
CA ARG A 308 31.15 -15.84 41.40
C ARG A 308 30.30 -15.98 40.15
N THR A 309 29.20 -15.23 40.04
CA THR A 309 28.22 -15.35 38.95
C THR A 309 28.13 -14.05 38.15
N TRP A 310 28.07 -14.16 36.83
CA TRP A 310 27.76 -13.05 35.93
C TRP A 310 26.43 -13.33 35.23
N THR A 311 25.46 -12.43 35.39
CA THR A 311 24.16 -12.49 34.73
C THR A 311 24.07 -11.35 33.72
N PHE A 312 24.02 -11.69 32.44
CA PHE A 312 23.84 -10.74 31.35
C PHE A 312 22.37 -10.69 30.99
N THR A 313 21.77 -9.50 30.99
CA THR A 313 20.39 -9.25 30.59
C THR A 313 20.39 -8.23 29.47
N ASP A 314 19.75 -8.54 28.34
CA ASP A 314 19.59 -7.59 27.24
C ASP A 314 18.47 -6.57 27.51
N ALA A 315 18.18 -5.71 26.53
CA ALA A 315 17.14 -4.69 26.64
C ALA A 315 15.70 -5.25 26.62
N CYS A 316 15.51 -6.53 26.28
CA CYS A 316 14.24 -7.24 26.23
C CYS A 316 14.05 -8.24 27.38
N GLY A 317 15.03 -8.34 28.27
CA GLY A 317 14.97 -9.20 29.45
C GLY A 317 15.45 -10.63 29.19
N ASN A 318 15.98 -10.95 28.01
CA ASN A 318 16.59 -12.26 27.78
C ASN A 318 17.90 -12.34 28.57
N THR A 319 18.16 -13.51 29.18
CA THR A 319 19.28 -13.65 30.11
C THR A 319 20.21 -14.82 29.77
N ALA A 320 21.50 -14.60 30.01
CA ALA A 320 22.52 -15.64 30.01
C ALA A 320 23.35 -15.53 31.29
N VAL A 321 23.76 -16.69 31.83
CA VAL A 321 24.48 -16.76 33.11
C VAL A 321 25.71 -17.64 32.97
N ILE A 322 26.84 -17.18 33.51
CA ILE A 322 28.06 -17.99 33.69
C ILE A 322 28.58 -17.81 35.12
N SER A 323 29.36 -18.78 35.59
CA SER A 323 29.93 -18.75 36.94
C SER A 323 31.37 -19.25 36.97
N GLN A 324 32.11 -18.77 37.97
CA GLN A 324 33.44 -19.24 38.36
C GLN A 324 33.39 -19.75 39.80
N LEU A 325 34.09 -20.86 40.05
CA LEU A 325 34.29 -21.39 41.40
C LEU A 325 35.70 -21.03 41.90
N ILE A 326 35.79 -20.50 43.12
CA ILE A 326 37.07 -20.20 43.79
C ILE A 326 37.04 -20.92 45.14
N GLU A 327 37.91 -21.90 45.32
CA GLU A 327 38.06 -22.65 46.56
C GLU A 327 39.24 -22.08 47.35
N VAL A 328 38.98 -21.72 48.60
CA VAL A 328 39.97 -21.23 49.54
C VAL A 328 40.13 -22.28 50.62
N GLU A 329 41.27 -22.96 50.63
CA GLU A 329 41.60 -24.00 51.60
C GLU A 329 43.10 -24.00 51.88
N ASP A 330 43.46 -23.86 53.15
CA ASP A 330 44.85 -23.92 53.55
C ASP A 330 45.32 -25.37 53.64
N THR A 331 46.29 -25.72 52.79
CA THR A 331 46.85 -27.08 52.68
C THR A 331 48.33 -27.13 53.04
N VAL A 332 48.89 -25.99 53.48
CA VAL A 332 50.31 -25.83 53.75
C VAL A 332 50.52 -25.93 55.25
N ALA A 333 51.44 -26.79 55.69
CA ALA A 333 51.75 -26.91 57.12
C ALA A 333 52.60 -25.72 57.62
N PRO A 334 52.50 -25.34 58.91
CA PRO A 334 53.27 -24.24 59.47
C PRO A 334 54.77 -24.41 59.31
N VAL A 335 55.49 -23.34 59.03
CA VAL A 335 56.97 -23.35 58.97
C VAL A 335 57.53 -23.31 60.39
N VAL A 336 58.16 -24.40 60.81
CA VAL A 336 58.74 -24.53 62.16
C VAL A 336 59.98 -23.66 62.34
N PRO A 337 60.24 -23.14 63.56
CA PRO A 337 61.49 -22.47 63.88
C PRO A 337 62.64 -23.48 63.98
N GLU A 338 63.87 -22.98 64.09
CA GLU A 338 65.04 -23.80 64.38
C GLU A 338 64.85 -24.56 65.71
N ALA A 339 65.19 -25.86 65.70
CA ALA A 339 65.14 -26.69 66.89
C ALA A 339 66.07 -26.14 67.98
N PRO A 340 65.63 -26.08 69.25
CA PRO A 340 66.56 -25.90 70.35
C PRO A 340 67.64 -26.98 70.30
N ALA A 341 68.90 -26.59 70.47
CA ALA A 341 70.03 -27.52 70.41
C ALA A 341 69.90 -28.63 71.47
N ASP A 342 70.28 -29.85 71.11
CA ASP A 342 70.31 -30.97 72.05
C ASP A 342 71.23 -30.66 73.24
N VAL A 343 70.81 -31.09 74.43
CA VAL A 343 71.55 -30.86 75.69
C VAL A 343 71.86 -32.19 76.34
N THR A 344 73.00 -32.28 77.03
CA THR A 344 73.32 -33.40 77.92
C THR A 344 73.50 -32.85 79.33
N ILE A 345 72.76 -33.39 80.29
CA ILE A 345 72.75 -32.92 81.67
C ILE A 345 73.34 -33.98 82.61
N ALA A 346 74.05 -33.55 83.66
CA ALA A 346 74.64 -34.45 84.63
C ALA A 346 73.61 -34.87 85.68
N CYS A 347 73.80 -36.04 86.31
CA CYS A 347 72.94 -36.50 87.40
C CYS A 347 72.82 -35.44 88.51
N GLY A 348 71.60 -34.98 88.78
CA GLY A 348 71.27 -34.02 89.84
C GLY A 348 71.15 -32.55 89.40
N THR A 349 71.29 -32.23 88.11
CA THR A 349 70.98 -30.90 87.57
C THR A 349 69.52 -30.79 87.12
N GLU A 350 68.95 -29.59 87.19
CA GLU A 350 67.57 -29.33 86.74
C GLU A 350 67.44 -29.47 85.21
N ILE A 351 66.38 -30.15 84.76
CA ILE A 351 66.01 -30.24 83.35
C ILE A 351 65.62 -28.85 82.85
N PRO A 352 66.08 -28.40 81.66
CA PRO A 352 65.67 -27.13 81.09
C PRO A 352 64.15 -26.94 81.10
N ALA A 353 63.71 -25.78 81.59
CA ALA A 353 62.29 -25.43 81.64
C ALA A 353 61.63 -25.58 80.27
N MET A 354 60.34 -25.92 80.28
CA MET A 354 59.55 -25.98 79.05
C MET A 354 59.46 -24.59 78.44
N ILE A 355 59.80 -24.49 77.16
CA ILE A 355 59.69 -23.26 76.38
C ILE A 355 58.57 -23.40 75.35
N SER A 356 57.91 -22.28 75.05
CA SER A 356 57.05 -22.17 73.87
C SER A 356 57.91 -21.84 72.66
N LEU A 357 57.65 -22.52 71.55
CA LEU A 357 58.18 -22.14 70.24
C LEU A 357 57.06 -21.52 69.40
N THR A 358 57.44 -20.70 68.41
CA THR A 358 56.52 -20.06 67.45
C THR A 358 56.88 -20.50 66.04
N ALA A 359 55.94 -21.12 65.33
CA ALA A 359 55.98 -21.37 63.89
C ALA A 359 55.22 -20.26 63.15
N THR A 360 55.51 -20.07 61.88
CA THR A 360 54.77 -19.11 61.02
C THR A 360 54.02 -19.86 59.93
N ASP A 361 52.74 -19.57 59.80
CA ASP A 361 51.85 -20.12 58.80
C ASP A 361 51.47 -19.08 57.73
N ASN A 362 51.28 -19.51 56.49
CA ASN A 362 50.96 -18.63 55.35
C ASN A 362 49.59 -17.95 55.47
N CYS A 363 48.60 -18.60 56.09
CA CYS A 363 47.25 -18.06 56.19
C CYS A 363 46.84 -17.65 57.61
N GLN A 364 47.42 -18.28 58.65
CA GLN A 364 47.12 -18.03 60.06
C GLN A 364 48.16 -17.12 60.74
N GLY A 365 49.36 -16.96 60.18
CA GLY A 365 50.45 -16.20 60.82
C GLY A 365 51.11 -16.98 61.95
N ASP A 366 51.39 -16.34 63.08
CA ASP A 366 52.15 -16.98 64.16
C ASP A 366 51.33 -18.04 64.91
N ILE A 367 51.88 -19.24 65.04
CA ILE A 367 51.31 -20.37 65.79
C ILE A 367 52.28 -20.75 66.90
N THR A 368 51.83 -20.69 68.14
CA THR A 368 52.61 -21.06 69.32
C THR A 368 52.27 -22.48 69.78
N ALA A 369 53.29 -23.26 70.12
CA ALA A 369 53.13 -24.58 70.71
C ALA A 369 54.00 -24.72 71.97
N GLU A 370 53.46 -25.39 72.99
CA GLU A 370 54.24 -25.87 74.13
C GLU A 370 54.82 -27.25 73.81
N GLY A 371 56.07 -27.49 74.22
CA GLY A 371 56.74 -28.76 73.97
C GLY A 371 56.10 -29.88 74.79
N VAL A 372 56.04 -31.10 74.23
CA VAL A 372 55.61 -32.29 74.95
C VAL A 372 56.80 -33.21 75.16
N ASP A 373 57.06 -33.57 76.42
CA ASP A 373 58.18 -34.42 76.81
C ASP A 373 57.79 -35.89 76.75
N THR A 374 58.56 -36.67 76.01
CA THR A 374 58.51 -38.14 76.04
C THR A 374 59.79 -38.68 76.66
N ILE A 375 59.67 -39.46 77.74
CA ILE A 375 60.81 -40.02 78.48
C ILE A 375 61.05 -41.45 78.01
N THR A 376 62.25 -41.69 77.48
CA THR A 376 62.71 -43.04 77.12
C THR A 376 63.77 -43.49 78.12
N PRO A 377 63.62 -44.65 78.79
CA PRO A 377 64.65 -45.18 79.69
C PRO A 377 66.00 -45.37 78.98
N GLY A 378 67.07 -44.92 79.61
CA GLY A 378 68.44 -45.08 79.13
C GLY A 378 69.02 -46.45 79.47
N GLN A 379 70.26 -46.69 79.04
CA GLN A 379 70.92 -47.99 79.16
C GLN A 379 71.42 -48.32 80.59
N CYS A 380 71.41 -47.36 81.52
CA CYS A 380 71.91 -47.50 82.89
C CYS A 380 70.80 -47.19 83.91
N VAL A 381 70.95 -47.68 85.15
CA VAL A 381 70.03 -47.34 86.25
C VAL A 381 70.01 -45.82 86.45
N ASN A 382 68.81 -45.24 86.40
CA ASN A 382 68.54 -43.79 86.50
C ASN A 382 69.01 -42.92 85.32
N SER A 383 69.39 -43.49 84.18
CA SER A 383 69.52 -42.71 82.94
C SER A 383 68.22 -42.73 82.13
N TYR A 384 67.89 -41.61 81.50
CA TYR A 384 66.74 -41.47 80.61
C TYR A 384 67.03 -40.37 79.59
N VAL A 385 66.42 -40.49 78.42
CA VAL A 385 66.45 -39.46 77.38
C VAL A 385 65.07 -38.81 77.34
N ILE A 386 65.04 -37.49 77.41
CA ILE A 386 63.82 -36.71 77.17
C ILE A 386 63.84 -36.24 75.72
N THR A 387 62.84 -36.65 74.94
CA THR A 387 62.56 -36.04 73.63
C THR A 387 61.42 -35.06 73.82
N ARG A 388 61.75 -33.77 73.74
CA ARG A 388 60.78 -32.68 73.76
C ARG A 388 60.35 -32.39 72.34
N THR A 389 59.06 -32.52 72.02
CA THR A 389 58.51 -32.28 70.68
C THR A 389 57.53 -31.13 70.70
N TRP A 390 57.71 -30.16 69.81
CA TRP A 390 56.74 -29.10 69.55
C TRP A 390 55.99 -29.45 68.26
N THR A 391 54.67 -29.62 68.35
CA THR A 391 53.80 -29.86 67.20
C THR A 391 52.95 -28.61 66.97
N PHE A 392 53.08 -28.02 65.80
CA PHE A 392 52.29 -26.89 65.35
C PHE A 392 51.19 -27.41 64.44
N VAL A 393 49.95 -27.00 64.72
CA VAL A 393 48.77 -27.38 63.96
C VAL A 393 48.05 -26.09 63.60
N ASP A 394 47.86 -25.83 62.31
CA ASP A 394 47.07 -24.69 61.87
C ASP A 394 45.55 -24.96 62.02
N ALA A 395 44.75 -23.98 61.63
CA ALA A 395 43.30 -24.03 61.67
C ALA A 395 42.71 -25.15 60.80
N CYS A 396 43.36 -25.51 59.69
CA CYS A 396 42.94 -26.57 58.78
C CYS A 396 43.50 -27.95 59.13
N GLY A 397 44.27 -28.03 60.21
CA GLY A 397 44.81 -29.28 60.71
C GLY A 397 46.10 -29.70 60.00
N ASN A 398 46.73 -28.84 59.19
CA ASN A 398 48.06 -29.16 58.66
C ASN A 398 49.08 -29.06 59.79
N THR A 399 49.97 -30.05 59.86
CA THR A 399 50.85 -30.24 61.02
C THR A 399 52.32 -30.23 60.63
N SER A 400 53.14 -29.59 61.45
CA SER A 400 54.59 -29.69 61.41
C SER A 400 55.15 -29.82 62.82
N SER A 401 56.36 -30.39 62.96
CA SER A 401 56.95 -30.58 64.28
C SER A 401 58.46 -30.48 64.29
N VAL A 402 59.01 -30.03 65.42
CA VAL A 402 60.44 -30.01 65.71
C VAL A 402 60.69 -30.64 67.07
N SER A 403 61.88 -31.21 67.29
CA SER A 403 62.23 -31.88 68.54
C SER A 403 63.61 -31.52 69.04
N GLN A 404 63.78 -31.53 70.36
CA GLN A 404 65.04 -31.41 71.08
C GLN A 404 65.26 -32.67 71.93
N THR A 405 66.48 -33.17 71.96
CA THR A 405 66.90 -34.30 72.81
C THR A 405 67.66 -33.78 74.03
N ILE A 406 67.28 -34.25 75.22
CA ILE A 406 67.95 -33.97 76.49
C ILE A 406 68.40 -35.31 77.09
N ASN A 407 69.72 -35.52 77.14
CA ASN A 407 70.36 -36.78 77.60
C ASN A 407 70.86 -36.71 79.04
#